data_AF-A0A0F9HBM5-F1
#
_entry.id   AF-A0A0F9HBM5-F1
#
_cell.length_a   1.000
_cell.length_b   1.000
_cell.length_c   1.000
_cell.angle_alpha   90.00
_cell.angle_beta   90.00
_cell.angle_gamma   90.00
#
_symmetry.space_group_name_H-M   'P 1'
#
loop_
_entity.id
_entity.type
_entity.pdbx_description
1 polymer ?
#
loop_
_entity_poly.entity_id
_entity_poly.type
_entity_poly.pdbx_seq_one_letter_code
_entity_poly.pdbx_strand_id
1 'polypeptide(L)'
;MAKTTKLTVNFPMIMSFVDYHEIRQTASHMIQMFDQIVESDEVGFDIYNMYWGVFYVGRKPAKAVINKLLVDAGFKPEPDEGEE
;
A
#
# COMPACT_ATOMS: atom_id res chain seq x y z
N MET A 1 1.20 -7.70 35.83
CA MET A 1 1.91 -7.70 34.54
C MET A 1 0.92 -7.26 33.47
N ALA A 2 1.21 -6.20 32.72
CA ALA A 2 0.38 -5.82 31.58
C ALA A 2 0.49 -6.92 30.51
N LYS A 3 -0.65 -7.37 29.97
CA LYS A 3 -0.68 -8.32 28.86
C LYS A 3 -0.22 -7.57 27.61
N THR A 4 0.98 -7.85 27.13
CA THR A 4 1.44 -7.28 25.87
C THR A 4 0.74 -7.99 24.72
N THR A 5 -0.18 -7.32 24.04
CA THR A 5 -0.80 -7.85 22.82
C THR A 5 0.16 -7.65 21.66
N LYS A 6 0.51 -8.71 20.95
CA LYS A 6 1.27 -8.62 19.70
C LYS A 6 0.30 -8.41 18.54
N LEU A 7 0.54 -7.39 17.72
CA LEU A 7 -0.14 -7.16 16.45
C LEU A 7 0.79 -7.55 15.32
N THR A 8 0.23 -8.14 14.26
CA THR A 8 0.97 -8.58 13.07
C THR A 8 0.30 -8.02 11.82
N VAL A 9 1.10 -7.69 10.81
CA VAL A 9 0.64 -7.27 9.50
C VAL A 9 1.30 -8.15 8.43
N ASN A 10 0.62 -8.38 7.32
CA ASN A 10 1.13 -9.18 6.21
C ASN A 10 1.56 -8.25 5.07
N PHE A 11 2.75 -8.50 4.52
CA PHE A 11 3.27 -7.82 3.33
C PHE A 11 3.32 -8.77 2.13
N PRO A 12 3.14 -8.28 0.88
CA PRO A 12 2.81 -6.90 0.54
C PRO A 12 1.37 -6.53 0.89
N MET A 13 1.13 -5.24 1.12
CA MET A 13 -0.20 -4.69 1.39
C MET A 13 -0.45 -3.42 0.59
N ILE A 14 -1.72 -3.09 0.38
CA ILE A 14 -2.15 -1.84 -0.25
C ILE A 14 -2.97 -1.01 0.73
N MET A 15 -2.77 0.31 0.68
CA MET A 15 -3.55 1.31 1.42
C MET A 15 -3.87 2.50 0.52
N SER A 16 -4.94 3.23 0.85
CA SER A 16 -5.33 4.48 0.19
C SER A 16 -4.96 5.71 1.02
N PHE A 17 -4.62 6.80 0.33
CA PHE A 17 -4.17 8.07 0.90
C PHE A 17 -4.77 9.24 0.15
N VAL A 18 -4.98 10.37 0.83
CA VAL A 18 -5.45 11.61 0.19
C VAL A 18 -4.30 12.32 -0.54
N ASP A 19 -3.06 12.14 -0.06
CA ASP A 19 -1.86 12.75 -0.61
C ASP A 19 -0.78 11.68 -0.83
N TYR A 20 -0.21 11.63 -2.03
CA TYR A 20 0.86 10.69 -2.38
C TYR A 20 2.11 10.82 -1.50
N HIS A 21 2.35 12.01 -0.91
CA HIS A 21 3.43 12.21 0.05
C HIS A 21 3.25 11.36 1.33
N GLU A 22 2.01 11.07 1.72
CA GLU A 22 1.70 10.24 2.89
C GLU A 22 2.15 8.78 2.71
N ILE A 23 2.24 8.28 1.47
CA ILE A 23 2.71 6.91 1.18
C ILE A 23 4.13 6.73 1.72
N ARG A 24 5.05 7.63 1.36
CA ARG A 24 6.47 7.56 1.80
C ARG A 24 6.63 7.81 3.30
N GLN A 25 5.85 8.73 3.86
CA GLN A 25 5.88 9.00 5.30
C GLN A 25 5.38 7.78 6.09
N THR A 26 4.32 7.13 5.62
CA THR A 26 3.78 5.91 6.23
C THR A 26 4.80 4.78 6.22
N ALA A 27 5.52 4.57 5.12
CA ALA A 27 6.60 3.58 5.06
C ALA A 27 7.70 3.88 6.09
N SER A 28 8.09 5.15 6.22
CA SER A 28 9.07 5.58 7.21
C SER A 28 8.63 5.31 8.65
N HIS A 29 7.34 5.53 8.97
CA HIS A 29 6.77 5.17 10.27
C HIS A 29 6.73 3.65 10.48
N MET A 30 6.38 2.87 9.46
CA MET A 30 6.38 1.41 9.54
C MET A 30 7.78 0.85 9.86
N ILE A 31 8.84 1.45 9.31
CA ILE A 31 10.22 1.07 9.66
C ILE A 31 10.47 1.21 11.17
N GLN A 32 10.04 2.32 11.76
CA GLN A 32 10.19 2.57 13.21
C GLN A 32 9.34 1.62 14.06
N MET A 33 8.14 1.25 13.58
CA MET A 33 7.22 0.37 14.31
C MET A 33 7.62 -1.10 14.29
N PHE A 34 8.11 -1.58 13.14
CA PHE A 34 8.41 -3.00 12.93
C PHE A 34 9.89 -3.34 13.05
N ASP A 35 10.77 -2.34 13.14
CA ASP A 35 12.23 -2.50 13.09
C ASP A 35 12.66 -3.34 11.86
N GLN A 36 12.03 -3.04 10.72
CA GLN A 36 12.24 -3.72 9.43
C GLN A 36 12.21 -2.70 8.30
N ILE A 37 13.00 -2.93 7.25
CA ILE A 37 12.97 -2.07 6.05
C ILE A 37 11.66 -2.35 5.29
N VAL A 38 10.73 -1.41 5.40
CA VAL A 38 9.49 -1.37 4.63
C VAL A 38 9.66 -0.34 3.52
N GLU A 39 9.54 -0.80 2.28
CA GLU A 39 9.53 0.06 1.09
C GLU A 39 8.09 0.33 0.66
N SER A 40 7.93 1.38 -0.16
CA SER A 40 6.63 1.76 -0.70
C SER A 40 6.73 2.30 -2.12
N ASP A 41 5.66 2.11 -2.91
CA ASP A 41 5.51 2.73 -4.21
C ASP A 41 4.07 3.17 -4.46
N GLU A 42 3.88 4.21 -5.25
CA GLU A 42 2.56 4.63 -5.72
C GLU A 42 2.14 3.71 -6.88
N VAL A 43 0.91 3.21 -6.84
CA VAL A 43 0.43 2.21 -7.82
C VAL A 43 -0.84 2.61 -8.54
N GLY A 44 -1.44 3.74 -8.18
CA GLY A 44 -2.61 4.27 -8.88
C GLY A 44 -3.25 5.44 -8.13
N PHE A 45 -4.24 6.00 -8.80
CA PHE A 45 -5.11 7.07 -8.33
C PHE A 45 -6.54 6.71 -8.72
N ASP A 46 -7.51 6.98 -7.85
CA ASP A 46 -8.90 6.59 -8.06
C ASP A 46 -9.82 7.78 -8.37
N ILE A 47 -11.02 7.45 -8.85
CA ILE A 47 -12.07 8.44 -9.20
C ILE A 47 -12.50 9.34 -8.03
N TYR A 48 -12.13 8.99 -6.80
CA TYR A 48 -12.45 9.73 -5.58
C TYR A 48 -11.28 10.62 -5.12
N ASN A 49 -10.27 10.81 -5.97
CA ASN A 49 -9.04 11.53 -5.69
C ASN A 49 -8.18 10.91 -4.58
N MET A 50 -8.14 9.59 -4.50
CA MET A 50 -7.29 8.88 -3.54
C MET A 50 -6.12 8.22 -4.26
N TYR A 51 -4.92 8.40 -3.72
CA TYR A 51 -3.72 7.66 -4.13
C TYR A 51 -3.69 6.28 -3.49
N TRP A 52 -3.14 5.31 -4.20
CA TRP A 52 -2.89 3.96 -3.66
C TRP A 52 -1.40 3.71 -3.53
N GLY A 53 -0.98 3.33 -2.33
CA GLY A 53 0.37 2.90 -2.03
C GLY A 53 0.45 1.39 -1.83
N VAL A 54 1.43 0.74 -2.47
CA VAL A 54 1.83 -0.62 -2.11
C VAL A 54 3.00 -0.55 -1.14
N PHE A 55 2.94 -1.33 -0.06
CA PHE A 55 4.02 -1.49 0.91
C PHE A 55 4.54 -2.92 0.87
N TYR A 56 5.85 -3.09 0.96
CA TYR A 56 6.49 -4.40 0.82
C TYR A 56 7.82 -4.45 1.57
N VAL A 57 8.28 -5.67 1.88
CA VAL A 57 9.59 -5.95 2.47
C VAL A 57 10.44 -6.67 1.43
N GLY A 58 11.65 -6.16 1.18
CA GLY A 58 12.55 -6.72 0.18
C GLY A 58 12.21 -6.24 -1.23
N ARG A 59 11.79 -7.13 -2.13
CA ARG A 59 11.58 -6.77 -3.55
C ARG A 59 10.17 -6.26 -3.81
N LYS A 60 10.05 -5.24 -4.67
CA LYS A 60 8.76 -4.76 -5.18
C LYS A 60 7.95 -5.93 -5.76
N PRO A 61 6.68 -6.11 -5.37
CA PRO A 61 5.82 -7.16 -5.92
C PRO A 61 5.61 -6.99 -7.43
N ALA A 62 5.38 -8.11 -8.12
CA ALA A 62 5.05 -8.07 -9.54
C ALA A 62 3.71 -7.35 -9.79
N LYS A 63 3.56 -6.73 -10.97
CA LYS A 63 2.32 -6.01 -11.36
C LYS A 63 1.06 -6.86 -11.17
N ALA A 64 1.12 -8.16 -11.48
CA ALA A 64 -0.02 -9.08 -11.27
C ALA A 64 -0.41 -9.22 -9.79
N VAL A 65 0.56 -9.18 -8.87
CA VAL A 65 0.30 -9.23 -7.42
C VAL A 65 -0.30 -7.91 -6.95
N ILE A 66 0.21 -6.78 -7.42
CA ILE A 66 -0.32 -5.44 -7.11
C ILE A 66 -1.78 -5.34 -7.59
N ASN A 67 -2.06 -5.73 -8.83
CA ASN A 67 -3.42 -5.74 -9.38
C ASN A 67 -4.36 -6.62 -8.56
N LYS A 68 -3.89 -7.80 -8.11
CA LYS A 68 -4.68 -8.65 -7.25
C LYS A 68 -4.98 -7.98 -5.90
N LEU A 69 -3.99 -7.33 -5.27
CA LEU A 69 -4.19 -6.59 -4.02
C LEU A 69 -5.21 -5.45 -4.19
N LEU A 70 -5.17 -4.74 -5.32
CA LEU A 70 -6.15 -3.69 -5.64
C LEU A 70 -7.56 -4.28 -5.73
N VAL A 71 -7.73 -5.38 -6.48
CA VAL A 71 -9.01 -6.08 -6.62
C VAL A 71 -9.51 -6.61 -5.28
N ASP A 72 -8.65 -7.26 -4.49
CA ASP A 72 -8.98 -7.82 -3.18
C ASP A 72 -9.35 -6.71 -2.17
N ALA A 73 -8.77 -5.51 -2.30
CA ALA A 73 -9.09 -4.33 -1.51
C ALA A 73 -10.35 -3.57 -2.00
N GLY A 74 -10.92 -3.98 -3.15
CA GLY A 74 -12.05 -3.29 -3.77
C GLY A 74 -11.70 -1.98 -4.49
N PHE A 75 -10.41 -1.75 -4.75
CA PHE A 75 -9.91 -0.58 -5.45
C PHE A 75 -10.09 -0.75 -6.96
N LYS A 76 -10.84 0.16 -7.57
CA LYS A 76 -11.16 0.13 -9.00
C LYS A 76 -10.33 1.18 -9.72
N PRO A 77 -9.34 0.79 -10.56
CA PRO A 77 -8.53 1.75 -11.31
C PRO A 77 -9.44 2.70 -12.07
N GLU A 78 -9.03 3.97 -12.18
CA GLU A 78 -9.59 4.82 -13.22
C GLU A 78 -9.43 4.10 -14.56
N PRO A 79 -10.50 4.00 -15.37
CA PRO A 79 -10.34 3.51 -16.73
C PRO A 79 -9.34 4.45 -17.43
N ASP A 80 -8.26 3.89 -17.98
CA ASP A 80 -7.33 4.67 -18.80
C ASP A 80 -8.15 5.38 -19.89
N GLU A 81 -7.89 6.67 -20.11
CA GLU A 81 -8.46 7.42 -21.24
C GLU A 81 -7.99 6.76 -22.55
N GLY A 82 -8.69 5.74 -23.03
CA GLY A 82 -8.31 5.03 -24.25
C GLY A 82 -8.86 3.61 -24.45
N GLU A 83 -9.56 3.00 -23.50
CA GLU A 83 -10.26 1.71 -23.73
C GLU A 83 -11.78 1.93 -23.84
N GLU A 84 -12.22 2.37 -25.03
CA GLU A 84 -13.59 2.16 -25.54
C GLU A 84 -13.74 0.76 -26.15
#